data_AF-A0A239TJ13-F1
#
_entry.id   AF-A0A239TJ13-F1
#
_cell.length_a   1.000
_cell.length_b   1.000
_cell.length_c   1.000
_cell.angle_alpha   90.00
_cell.angle_beta   90.00
_cell.angle_gamma   90.00
#
_symmetry.space_group_name_H-M   'P 1'
#
loop_
_entity.id
_entity.type
_entity.pdbx_description
1 polymer ?
#
loop_
_entity_poly.entity_id
_entity_poly.type
_entity_poly.pdbx_seq_one_letter_code
_entity_poly.pdbx_strand_id
1 'polypeptide(L)'
;MQFKQLFIRTFKENLNTNTWTTAPVDTSWYQQSLHFNLYYQPPYIWSAIIDYLGKRAIPGVETVQDHHYARTVLLRPPFSHRTVKGWLRVKENLESNALTVEMSASLIPEWREVVQRLRHLFDLDVNPEIITTTLNEQWVTQGLRVPGAFNGFELGVRAILGQQITVKAATTLSGRLVRALGTPFDTGIEDLDTLFPIPESFVQLMHSEIPISDILGPLGITGRRSNTIAALAEALIEGQIHLNPLVKGVGADLSSASHIAQMQAAEAEMRQLLAIKGIGDWTAQYIGMRALGYTDSFLETDIGIKNAMPNYDTPKARLTASEAWRPLRSYAVVNLWNM
;
A
#
# COMPACT_ATOMS: atom_id res chain seq x y z
N MET A 1 18.59 -15.53 -25.13
CA MET A 1 17.37 -14.69 -25.11
C MET A 1 16.10 -15.53 -25.34
N GLN A 2 16.09 -16.44 -26.34
CA GLN A 2 14.98 -17.39 -26.59
C GLN A 2 14.62 -18.30 -25.40
N PHE A 3 15.59 -18.87 -24.69
CA PHE A 3 15.33 -19.75 -23.53
C PHE A 3 14.65 -19.00 -22.36
N LYS A 4 15.01 -17.73 -22.11
CA LYS A 4 14.43 -16.92 -21.03
C LYS A 4 12.99 -16.48 -21.32
N GLN A 5 12.68 -16.17 -22.58
CA GLN A 5 11.30 -15.87 -23.00
C GLN A 5 10.43 -17.12 -23.02
N LEU A 6 10.99 -18.26 -23.43
CA LEU A 6 10.31 -19.55 -23.37
C LEU A 6 10.04 -19.95 -21.92
N PHE A 7 11.00 -19.77 -21.00
CA PHE A 7 10.79 -20.02 -19.57
C PHE A 7 9.68 -19.14 -18.99
N ILE A 8 9.68 -17.82 -19.21
CA ILE A 8 8.60 -16.95 -18.73
C ILE A 8 7.25 -17.36 -19.33
N ARG A 9 7.21 -17.78 -20.59
CA ARG A 9 5.99 -18.24 -21.26
C ARG A 9 5.50 -19.60 -20.71
N THR A 10 6.37 -20.58 -20.57
CA THR A 10 6.07 -21.91 -20.03
C THR A 10 5.78 -21.86 -18.52
N PHE A 11 6.42 -20.95 -17.80
CA PHE A 11 6.13 -20.66 -16.39
C PHE A 11 4.77 -19.96 -16.24
N LYS A 12 4.41 -19.04 -17.15
CA LYS A 12 3.05 -18.50 -17.26
C LYS A 12 2.04 -19.62 -17.55
N GLU A 13 2.35 -20.55 -18.45
CA GLU A 13 1.47 -21.69 -18.77
C GLU A 13 1.28 -22.64 -17.57
N ASN A 14 2.30 -22.84 -16.74
CA ASN A 14 2.23 -23.65 -15.51
C ASN A 14 1.64 -22.91 -14.29
N LEU A 15 1.62 -21.58 -14.28
CA LEU A 15 0.82 -20.77 -13.34
C LEU A 15 -0.58 -20.45 -13.88
N ASN A 16 -0.88 -20.70 -15.17
CA ASN A 16 -2.12 -20.27 -15.84
C ASN A 16 -3.33 -21.17 -15.59
N THR A 17 -3.22 -22.23 -14.81
CA THR A 17 -4.39 -23.03 -14.45
C THR A 17 -5.06 -22.41 -13.24
N ASN A 18 -5.73 -21.27 -13.38
CA ASN A 18 -6.67 -20.78 -12.38
C ASN A 18 -6.09 -20.90 -10.95
N THR A 19 -4.84 -20.43 -10.76
CA THR A 19 -3.86 -21.02 -9.83
C THR A 19 -4.22 -20.97 -8.36
N TRP A 20 -5.34 -20.35 -8.03
CA TRP A 20 -5.88 -20.32 -6.69
C TRP A 20 -7.38 -20.55 -6.76
N THR A 21 -7.85 -21.51 -5.96
CA THR A 21 -9.26 -21.72 -5.66
C THR A 21 -9.78 -20.52 -4.89
N THR A 22 -10.18 -19.46 -5.60
CA THR A 22 -11.15 -18.51 -5.05
C THR A 22 -12.41 -19.30 -4.71
N ALA A 23 -13.12 -18.92 -3.65
CA ALA A 23 -14.44 -19.53 -3.42
C ALA A 23 -15.25 -19.39 -4.72
N PRO A 24 -15.76 -20.48 -5.31
CA PRO A 24 -16.47 -20.40 -6.57
C PRO A 24 -17.67 -19.49 -6.37
N VAL A 25 -17.65 -18.35 -7.05
CA VAL A 25 -18.77 -17.42 -7.17
C VAL A 25 -19.20 -17.44 -8.62
N ASP A 26 -20.50 -17.27 -8.84
CA ASP A 26 -21.02 -17.07 -10.19
C ASP A 26 -20.35 -15.81 -10.78
N THR A 27 -19.83 -15.90 -12.01
CA THR A 27 -19.14 -14.79 -12.69
C THR A 27 -19.98 -13.52 -12.79
N SER A 28 -21.31 -13.64 -12.77
CA SER A 28 -22.23 -12.50 -12.69
C SER A 28 -22.04 -11.64 -11.44
N TRP A 29 -21.46 -12.16 -10.36
CA TRP A 29 -21.16 -11.41 -9.14
C TRP A 29 -20.04 -10.39 -9.32
N TYR A 30 -19.23 -10.52 -10.38
CA TYR A 30 -18.27 -9.50 -10.78
C TYR A 30 -18.94 -8.35 -11.56
N GLN A 31 -20.15 -8.57 -12.09
CA GLN A 31 -20.92 -7.61 -12.88
C GLN A 31 -22.00 -6.89 -12.06
N GLN A 32 -22.37 -7.45 -10.90
CA GLN A 32 -23.25 -6.79 -9.92
C GLN A 32 -22.41 -5.94 -8.96
N SER A 33 -22.87 -4.72 -8.67
CA SER A 33 -22.19 -3.81 -7.75
C SER A 33 -23.09 -3.37 -6.58
N LEU A 34 -22.43 -2.97 -5.50
CA LEU A 34 -23.02 -2.36 -4.31
C LEU A 34 -22.43 -0.97 -4.11
N HIS A 35 -23.25 -0.06 -3.62
CA HIS A 35 -22.85 1.32 -3.32
C HIS A 35 -23.04 1.63 -1.84
N PHE A 36 -22.05 2.30 -1.24
CA PHE A 36 -22.12 2.75 0.15
C PHE A 36 -21.19 3.95 0.38
N ASN A 37 -21.42 4.67 1.48
CA ASN A 37 -20.60 5.82 1.86
C ASN A 37 -19.67 5.50 3.03
N LEU A 38 -18.43 5.94 2.92
CA LEU A 38 -17.46 6.00 4.02
C LEU A 38 -17.28 7.46 4.44
N TYR A 39 -17.83 7.81 5.61
CA TYR A 39 -17.77 9.17 6.14
C TYR A 39 -16.39 9.51 6.70
N TYR A 40 -16.02 10.79 6.56
CA TYR A 40 -14.83 11.41 7.13
C TYR A 40 -15.19 12.69 7.89
N GLN A 41 -14.28 13.15 8.76
CA GLN A 41 -14.41 14.47 9.39
C GLN A 41 -13.78 15.54 8.47
N PRO A 42 -14.50 16.59 8.05
CA PRO A 42 -13.92 17.67 7.26
C PRO A 42 -12.96 18.53 8.10
N PRO A 43 -12.03 19.26 7.46
CA PRO A 43 -11.76 19.26 6.02
C PRO A 43 -11.01 17.99 5.55
N TYR A 44 -11.15 17.69 4.26
CA TYR A 44 -10.51 16.57 3.58
C TYR A 44 -10.12 17.02 2.16
N ILE A 45 -8.84 16.88 1.78
CA ILE A 45 -8.37 17.30 0.45
C ILE A 45 -8.30 16.08 -0.47
N TRP A 46 -9.44 15.71 -1.08
CA TRP A 46 -9.54 14.55 -1.98
C TRP A 46 -8.58 14.63 -3.16
N SER A 47 -8.40 15.83 -3.74
CA SER A 47 -7.48 16.06 -4.86
C SER A 47 -6.03 15.65 -4.55
N ALA A 48 -5.54 15.97 -3.35
CA ALA A 48 -4.18 15.60 -2.94
C ALA A 48 -4.01 14.07 -2.84
N ILE A 49 -5.04 13.38 -2.35
CA ILE A 49 -5.06 11.91 -2.23
C ILE A 49 -5.07 11.24 -3.60
N ILE A 50 -5.99 11.63 -4.50
CA ILE A 50 -6.06 11.04 -5.83
C ILE A 50 -4.86 11.39 -6.71
N ASP A 51 -4.29 12.59 -6.57
CA ASP A 51 -3.07 12.97 -7.28
C ASP A 51 -1.87 12.14 -6.79
N TYR A 52 -1.79 11.91 -5.48
CA TYR A 52 -0.76 11.05 -4.89
C TYR A 52 -0.88 9.59 -5.38
N LEU A 53 -2.10 9.04 -5.33
CA LEU A 53 -2.39 7.66 -5.75
C LEU A 53 -2.23 7.50 -7.27
N GLY A 54 -2.71 8.45 -8.07
CA GLY A 54 -2.64 8.42 -9.53
C GLY A 54 -1.20 8.40 -10.05
N LYS A 55 -0.29 9.19 -9.45
CA LYS A 55 1.15 9.17 -9.77
C LYS A 55 1.81 7.80 -9.50
N ARG A 56 1.18 6.96 -8.67
CA ARG A 56 1.68 5.67 -8.17
C ARG A 56 0.84 4.48 -8.60
N ALA A 57 -0.26 4.69 -9.33
CA ALA A 57 -1.19 3.64 -9.73
C ALA A 57 -0.44 2.55 -10.50
N ILE A 58 -0.58 1.29 -10.08
CA ILE A 58 0.01 0.17 -10.82
C ILE A 58 -0.84 -0.14 -12.05
N PRO A 59 -0.27 -0.08 -13.26
CA PRO A 59 -0.99 -0.44 -14.48
C PRO A 59 -1.60 -1.85 -14.39
N GLY A 60 -2.91 -1.96 -14.66
CA GLY A 60 -3.69 -3.20 -14.59
C GLY A 60 -4.30 -3.50 -13.22
N VAL A 61 -3.79 -2.91 -12.13
CA VAL A 61 -4.28 -3.13 -10.75
C VAL A 61 -5.05 -1.93 -10.23
N GLU A 62 -4.58 -0.73 -10.54
CA GLU A 62 -5.16 0.53 -10.09
C GLU A 62 -5.26 1.50 -11.24
N THR A 63 -6.30 2.33 -11.22
CA THR A 63 -6.43 3.46 -12.12
C THR A 63 -7.01 4.67 -11.37
N VAL A 64 -6.63 5.85 -11.81
CA VAL A 64 -7.24 7.12 -11.39
C VAL A 64 -7.68 7.85 -12.65
N GLN A 65 -8.98 7.96 -12.84
CA GLN A 65 -9.61 8.61 -14.00
C GLN A 65 -10.79 9.45 -13.51
N ASP A 66 -11.00 10.63 -14.09
CA ASP A 66 -12.11 11.52 -13.76
C ASP A 66 -12.29 11.78 -12.25
N HIS A 67 -11.19 11.92 -11.50
CA HIS A 67 -11.20 12.04 -10.03
C HIS A 67 -11.80 10.86 -9.25
N HIS A 68 -11.87 9.68 -9.87
CA HIS A 68 -12.23 8.41 -9.25
C HIS A 68 -10.98 7.56 -9.08
N TYR A 69 -10.81 6.95 -7.91
CA TYR A 69 -9.83 5.89 -7.70
C TYR A 69 -10.51 4.54 -7.92
N ALA A 70 -9.87 3.63 -8.63
CA ALA A 70 -10.39 2.29 -8.82
C ALA A 70 -9.27 1.25 -8.74
N ARG A 71 -9.59 0.05 -8.27
CA ARG A 71 -8.62 -1.05 -8.19
C ARG A 71 -9.24 -2.44 -8.29
N THR A 72 -8.42 -3.39 -8.68
CA THR A 72 -8.67 -4.82 -8.45
C THR A 72 -8.32 -5.20 -7.01
N VAL A 73 -8.98 -6.23 -6.50
CA VAL A 73 -8.92 -6.66 -5.10
C VAL A 73 -8.76 -8.17 -5.06
N LEU A 74 -7.78 -8.62 -4.27
CA LEU A 74 -7.63 -10.02 -3.87
C LEU A 74 -7.45 -10.02 -2.35
N LEU A 75 -8.39 -10.61 -1.63
CA LEU A 75 -8.37 -10.73 -0.17
C LEU A 75 -8.26 -12.19 0.24
N ARG A 76 -7.38 -12.42 1.22
CA ARG A 76 -7.17 -13.70 1.89
C ARG A 76 -7.22 -13.45 3.40
N PRO A 77 -8.43 -13.33 3.95
CA PRO A 77 -8.59 -12.99 5.36
C PRO A 77 -8.03 -14.12 6.22
N PRO A 78 -7.24 -13.83 7.26
CA PRO A 78 -6.60 -14.86 8.07
C PRO A 78 -7.61 -15.80 8.77
N PHE A 79 -8.83 -15.33 9.01
CA PHE A 79 -9.91 -16.09 9.66
C PHE A 79 -10.92 -16.72 8.70
N SER A 80 -10.78 -16.46 7.40
CA SER A 80 -11.68 -16.99 6.36
C SER A 80 -10.86 -17.90 5.45
N HIS A 81 -11.25 -19.17 5.32
CA HIS A 81 -10.65 -20.06 4.32
C HIS A 81 -11.01 -19.67 2.87
N ARG A 82 -11.75 -18.57 2.66
CA ARG A 82 -12.17 -18.10 1.34
C ARG A 82 -11.28 -16.97 0.85
N THR A 83 -10.51 -17.26 -0.19
CA THR A 83 -9.92 -16.21 -1.04
C THR A 83 -11.03 -15.58 -1.86
N VAL A 84 -11.21 -14.27 -1.77
CA VAL A 84 -12.17 -13.51 -2.60
C VAL A 84 -11.43 -12.54 -3.50
N LYS A 85 -11.94 -12.37 -4.72
CA LYS A 85 -11.47 -11.35 -5.66
C LYS A 85 -12.62 -10.47 -6.14
N GLY A 86 -12.30 -9.28 -6.61
CA GLY A 86 -13.29 -8.33 -7.11
C GLY A 86 -12.64 -7.01 -7.48
N TRP A 87 -13.46 -6.00 -7.70
CA TRP A 87 -13.01 -4.65 -8.02
C TRP A 87 -13.78 -3.64 -7.17
N LEU A 88 -13.21 -2.44 -7.02
CA LEU A 88 -13.87 -1.32 -6.39
C LEU A 88 -13.52 0.00 -7.07
N ARG A 89 -14.40 0.98 -6.93
CA ARG A 89 -14.28 2.37 -7.36
C ARG A 89 -14.67 3.28 -6.21
N VAL A 90 -14.00 4.42 -6.09
CA VAL A 90 -14.18 5.37 -5.00
C VAL A 90 -14.13 6.78 -5.55
N LYS A 91 -15.10 7.59 -5.14
CA LYS A 91 -15.17 9.02 -5.46
C LYS A 91 -15.59 9.82 -4.26
N GLU A 92 -15.26 11.10 -4.26
CA GLU A 92 -15.73 12.03 -3.24
C GLU A 92 -17.22 12.36 -3.42
N ASN A 93 -17.91 12.48 -2.28
CA ASN A 93 -19.24 13.03 -2.15
C ASN A 93 -19.21 14.17 -1.13
N LEU A 94 -19.06 15.39 -1.64
CA LEU A 94 -18.95 16.63 -0.84
C LEU A 94 -20.23 16.93 -0.05
N GLU A 95 -21.42 16.58 -0.57
CA GLU A 95 -22.69 16.85 0.12
C GLU A 95 -22.80 16.11 1.44
N SER A 96 -22.15 14.95 1.56
CA SER A 96 -22.23 14.07 2.73
C SER A 96 -20.93 13.99 3.54
N ASN A 97 -19.88 14.74 3.18
CA ASN A 97 -18.53 14.58 3.73
C ASN A 97 -18.10 13.09 3.75
N ALA A 98 -18.23 12.44 2.59
CA ALA A 98 -18.02 11.01 2.47
C ALA A 98 -17.30 10.64 1.18
N LEU A 99 -16.71 9.45 1.17
CA LEU A 99 -16.31 8.76 -0.05
C LEU A 99 -17.39 7.75 -0.44
N THR A 100 -17.97 7.90 -1.63
CA THR A 100 -18.87 6.90 -2.20
C THR A 100 -18.05 5.79 -2.81
N VAL A 101 -18.25 4.58 -2.31
CA VAL A 101 -17.62 3.34 -2.78
C VAL A 101 -18.63 2.58 -3.61
N GLU A 102 -18.22 2.16 -4.79
CA GLU A 102 -18.85 1.12 -5.59
C GLU A 102 -17.94 -0.11 -5.57
N MET A 103 -18.46 -1.31 -5.31
CA MET A 103 -17.65 -2.53 -5.37
C MET A 103 -18.44 -3.71 -5.91
N SER A 104 -17.74 -4.68 -6.50
CA SER A 104 -18.37 -5.91 -6.99
C SER A 104 -18.97 -6.75 -5.86
N ALA A 105 -20.12 -7.38 -6.10
CA ALA A 105 -20.82 -8.22 -5.13
C ALA A 105 -19.97 -9.40 -4.63
N SER A 106 -18.99 -9.84 -5.42
CA SER A 106 -17.99 -10.84 -5.04
C SER A 106 -17.18 -10.50 -3.78
N LEU A 107 -17.12 -9.24 -3.37
CA LEU A 107 -16.41 -8.77 -2.17
C LEU A 107 -17.28 -8.74 -0.91
N ILE A 108 -18.60 -8.94 -1.01
CA ILE A 108 -19.54 -8.95 0.13
C ILE A 108 -19.09 -9.88 1.27
N PRO A 109 -18.63 -11.12 1.01
CA PRO A 109 -18.24 -12.02 2.11
C PRO A 109 -17.17 -11.43 3.02
N GLU A 110 -16.32 -10.56 2.50
CA GLU A 110 -15.21 -9.91 3.21
C GLU A 110 -15.41 -8.39 3.36
N TRP A 111 -16.67 -7.95 3.41
CA TRP A 111 -17.08 -6.54 3.55
C TRP A 111 -16.29 -5.78 4.63
N ARG A 112 -16.15 -6.37 5.82
CA ARG A 112 -15.46 -5.71 6.96
C ARG A 112 -14.00 -5.41 6.64
N GLU A 113 -13.32 -6.32 5.96
CA GLU A 113 -11.92 -6.17 5.55
C GLU A 113 -11.79 -5.09 4.47
N VAL A 114 -12.69 -5.09 3.48
CA VAL A 114 -12.73 -4.04 2.43
C VAL A 114 -12.92 -2.67 3.05
N VAL A 115 -13.90 -2.51 3.95
CA VAL A 115 -14.17 -1.24 4.63
C VAL A 115 -12.95 -0.78 5.42
N GLN A 116 -12.33 -1.66 6.22
CA GLN A 116 -11.14 -1.30 7.01
C GLN A 116 -9.98 -0.85 6.11
N ARG A 117 -9.70 -1.57 5.02
CA ARG A 117 -8.63 -1.22 4.08
C ARG A 117 -8.88 0.08 3.35
N LEU A 118 -10.13 0.39 3.00
CA LEU A 118 -10.48 1.66 2.37
C LEU A 118 -10.37 2.82 3.37
N ARG A 119 -10.86 2.64 4.60
CA ARG A 119 -10.72 3.66 5.65
C ARG A 119 -9.26 3.95 5.96
N HIS A 120 -8.39 2.93 5.92
CA HIS A 120 -6.95 3.08 6.06
C HIS A 120 -6.29 3.72 4.83
N LEU A 121 -6.59 3.25 3.61
CA LEU A 121 -6.04 3.79 2.36
C LEU A 121 -6.29 5.30 2.24
N PHE A 122 -7.47 5.75 2.65
CA PHE A 122 -7.89 7.14 2.56
C PHE A 122 -7.80 7.90 3.90
N ASP A 123 -7.30 7.27 4.96
CA ASP A 123 -7.10 7.90 6.28
C ASP A 123 -8.35 8.66 6.78
N LEU A 124 -9.48 7.94 6.79
CA LEU A 124 -10.82 8.51 7.07
C LEU A 124 -11.13 8.63 8.56
N ASP A 125 -10.32 8.01 9.41
CA ASP A 125 -10.54 7.87 10.85
C ASP A 125 -9.76 8.89 11.69
N VAL A 126 -8.93 9.75 11.09
CA VAL A 126 -8.26 10.85 11.81
C VAL A 126 -9.16 12.06 11.97
N ASN A 127 -9.14 12.64 13.18
CA ASN A 127 -9.62 13.99 13.43
C ASN A 127 -8.58 15.02 12.91
N PRO A 128 -8.91 15.82 11.87
CA PRO A 128 -7.96 16.76 11.27
C PRO A 128 -7.53 17.88 12.22
N GLU A 129 -8.33 18.24 13.24
CA GLU A 129 -7.99 19.29 14.20
C GLU A 129 -6.78 18.92 15.06
N ILE A 130 -6.62 17.63 15.37
CA ILE A 130 -5.48 17.16 16.15
C ILE A 130 -4.19 17.32 15.36
N ILE A 131 -4.22 17.08 14.06
CA ILE A 131 -3.05 17.26 13.20
C ILE A 131 -2.58 18.72 13.29
N THR A 132 -3.50 19.68 13.10
CA THR A 132 -3.15 21.11 13.14
C THR A 132 -2.70 21.56 14.53
N THR A 133 -3.35 21.08 15.59
CA THR A 133 -3.06 21.48 16.97
C THR A 133 -1.75 20.89 17.48
N THR A 134 -1.47 19.63 17.16
CA THR A 134 -0.25 18.94 17.59
C THR A 134 0.97 19.41 16.80
N LEU A 135 0.86 19.56 15.48
CA LEU A 135 1.99 20.03 14.68
C LEU A 135 2.24 21.53 14.91
N ASN A 136 1.19 22.35 14.99
CA ASN A 136 1.23 23.79 15.30
C ASN A 136 2.26 24.58 14.48
N GLU A 137 2.28 24.33 13.16
CA GLU A 137 3.27 24.88 12.24
C GLU A 137 2.57 25.55 11.06
N GLN A 138 3.13 26.66 10.57
CA GLN A 138 2.47 27.48 9.53
C GLN A 138 2.39 26.78 8.16
N TRP A 139 3.26 25.80 7.90
CA TRP A 139 3.27 25.01 6.67
C TRP A 139 2.28 23.84 6.68
N VAL A 140 1.58 23.60 7.79
CA VAL A 140 0.59 22.53 7.89
C VAL A 140 -0.68 22.92 7.14
N THR A 141 -1.05 22.09 6.18
CA THR A 141 -2.27 22.26 5.39
C THR A 141 -3.43 21.50 6.04
N GLN A 142 -4.46 22.23 6.45
CA GLN A 142 -5.63 21.63 7.10
C GLN A 142 -6.38 20.71 6.14
N GLY A 143 -6.68 19.48 6.58
CA GLY A 143 -7.40 18.49 5.79
C GLY A 143 -6.54 17.63 4.87
N LEU A 144 -5.23 17.87 4.83
CA LEU A 144 -4.28 16.93 4.23
C LEU A 144 -4.20 15.66 5.08
N ARG A 145 -4.19 14.50 4.41
CA ARG A 145 -4.23 13.17 5.04
C ARG A 145 -3.03 12.33 4.67
N VAL A 146 -2.78 11.23 5.37
CA VAL A 146 -1.72 10.29 5.03
C VAL A 146 -2.31 9.16 4.17
N PRO A 147 -2.08 9.12 2.83
CA PRO A 147 -2.54 8.00 2.03
C PRO A 147 -1.97 6.68 2.57
N GLY A 148 -2.82 5.76 2.99
CA GLY A 148 -2.42 4.44 3.44
C GLY A 148 -2.09 3.51 2.28
N ALA A 149 -2.33 2.22 2.49
CA ALA A 149 -2.25 1.21 1.45
C ALA A 149 -3.36 0.19 1.63
N PHE A 150 -4.01 -0.19 0.52
CA PHE A 150 -5.05 -1.20 0.55
C PHE A 150 -4.49 -2.61 0.89
N ASN A 151 -3.24 -2.89 0.52
CA ASN A 151 -2.56 -4.14 0.80
C ASN A 151 -1.10 -3.87 1.19
N GLY A 152 -0.70 -4.29 2.39
CA GLY A 152 0.62 -4.01 2.93
C GLY A 152 1.75 -4.76 2.23
N PHE A 153 1.52 -6.00 1.75
CA PHE A 153 2.51 -6.72 0.95
C PHE A 153 2.76 -6.01 -0.38
N GLU A 154 1.70 -5.64 -1.09
CA GLU A 154 1.77 -4.89 -2.34
C GLU A 154 2.57 -3.58 -2.16
N LEU A 155 2.29 -2.85 -1.09
CA LEU A 155 3.05 -1.65 -0.72
C LEU A 155 4.50 -1.95 -0.38
N GLY A 156 4.80 -3.03 0.35
CA GLY A 156 6.16 -3.44 0.66
C GLY A 156 6.97 -3.74 -0.60
N VAL A 157 6.38 -4.45 -1.56
CA VAL A 157 6.98 -4.66 -2.89
C VAL A 157 7.22 -3.33 -3.60
N ARG A 158 6.24 -2.42 -3.63
CA ARG A 158 6.42 -1.08 -4.22
C ARG A 158 7.56 -0.30 -3.55
N ALA A 159 7.65 -0.34 -2.23
CA ALA A 159 8.69 0.34 -1.47
C ALA A 159 10.08 -0.19 -1.85
N ILE A 160 10.26 -1.51 -1.92
CA ILE A 160 11.51 -2.16 -2.34
C ILE A 160 11.86 -1.82 -3.80
N LEU A 161 10.87 -1.88 -4.71
CA LEU A 161 11.07 -1.53 -6.11
C LEU A 161 11.48 -0.06 -6.30
N GLY A 162 10.93 0.84 -5.48
CA GLY A 162 11.16 2.28 -5.53
C GLY A 162 12.45 2.77 -4.88
N GLN A 163 13.20 1.91 -4.17
CA GLN A 163 14.45 2.31 -3.52
C GLN A 163 15.42 2.98 -4.50
N GLN A 164 15.88 4.19 -4.20
CA GLN A 164 16.90 4.92 -4.98
C GLN A 164 16.53 5.22 -6.45
N ILE A 165 15.24 5.18 -6.81
CA ILE A 165 14.77 5.55 -8.15
C ILE A 165 13.57 6.50 -8.07
N THR A 166 13.19 7.09 -9.21
CA THR A 166 12.02 7.98 -9.26
C THR A 166 10.71 7.20 -9.12
N VAL A 167 9.65 7.88 -8.67
CA VAL A 167 8.29 7.32 -8.58
C VAL A 167 7.85 6.72 -9.92
N LYS A 168 8.04 7.45 -11.03
CA LYS A 168 7.68 6.96 -12.38
C LYS A 168 8.41 5.67 -12.75
N ALA A 169 9.70 5.56 -12.43
CA ALA A 169 10.47 4.35 -12.68
C ALA A 169 10.01 3.17 -11.80
N ALA A 170 9.66 3.43 -10.53
CA ALA A 170 9.10 2.44 -9.62
C ALA A 170 7.74 1.92 -10.10
N THR A 171 6.85 2.80 -10.55
CA THR A 171 5.56 2.44 -11.13
C THR A 171 5.74 1.59 -12.40
N THR A 172 6.74 1.94 -13.23
CA THR A 172 7.08 1.16 -14.44
C THR A 172 7.57 -0.25 -14.11
N LEU A 173 8.42 -0.40 -13.08
CA LEU A 173 8.86 -1.72 -12.59
C LEU A 173 7.68 -2.53 -12.03
N SER A 174 6.82 -1.88 -11.26
CA SER A 174 5.64 -2.52 -10.66
C SER A 174 4.68 -3.03 -11.73
N GLY A 175 4.38 -2.23 -12.76
CA GLY A 175 3.56 -2.68 -13.89
C GLY A 175 4.18 -3.83 -14.69
N ARG A 176 5.51 -3.86 -14.86
CA ARG A 176 6.21 -5.00 -15.49
C ARG A 176 6.10 -6.26 -14.64
N LEU A 177 6.27 -6.15 -13.33
CA LEU A 177 6.12 -7.24 -12.37
C LEU A 177 4.70 -7.80 -12.39
N VAL A 178 3.69 -6.94 -12.34
CA VAL A 178 2.28 -7.36 -12.40
C VAL A 178 1.95 -8.03 -13.72
N ARG A 179 2.36 -7.49 -14.87
CA ARG A 179 2.13 -8.15 -16.17
C ARG A 179 2.83 -9.52 -16.30
N ALA A 180 3.92 -9.72 -15.56
CA ALA A 180 4.68 -10.95 -15.60
C ALA A 180 4.13 -12.02 -14.65
N LEU A 181 3.75 -11.63 -13.44
CA LEU A 181 3.44 -12.54 -12.32
C LEU A 181 2.01 -12.40 -11.78
N GLY A 182 1.28 -11.35 -12.16
CA GLY A 182 -0.07 -11.10 -11.71
C GLY A 182 -1.06 -12.05 -12.37
N THR A 183 -2.25 -12.17 -11.77
CA THR A 183 -3.31 -13.03 -12.28
C THR A 183 -4.26 -12.21 -13.14
N PRO A 184 -4.48 -12.54 -14.43
CA PRO A 184 -5.48 -11.86 -15.25
C PRO A 184 -6.86 -11.90 -14.61
N PHE A 185 -7.58 -10.79 -14.70
CA PHE A 185 -8.92 -10.64 -14.14
C PHE A 185 -9.73 -9.68 -15.00
N ASP A 186 -10.65 -10.24 -15.78
CA ASP A 186 -11.59 -9.45 -16.56
C ASP A 186 -12.66 -8.81 -15.66
N THR A 187 -12.52 -7.51 -15.42
CA THR A 187 -13.46 -6.71 -14.64
C THR A 187 -14.53 -6.05 -15.50
N GLY A 188 -14.35 -6.00 -16.83
CA GLY A 188 -15.11 -5.10 -17.71
C GLY A 188 -14.80 -3.60 -17.52
N ILE A 189 -13.81 -3.25 -16.70
CA ILE A 189 -13.38 -1.87 -16.44
C ILE A 189 -12.04 -1.62 -17.14
N GLU A 190 -11.96 -0.52 -17.88
CA GLU A 190 -10.73 -0.10 -18.56
C GLU A 190 -9.56 0.02 -17.57
N ASP A 191 -8.39 -0.45 -18.00
CA ASP A 191 -7.12 -0.45 -17.23
C ASP A 191 -7.12 -1.23 -15.91
N LEU A 192 -8.18 -2.01 -15.60
CA LEU A 192 -8.27 -2.89 -14.42
C LEU A 192 -8.42 -4.35 -14.84
N ASP A 193 -7.32 -4.97 -15.24
CA ASP A 193 -7.32 -6.29 -15.88
C ASP A 193 -6.48 -7.34 -15.13
N THR A 194 -5.87 -6.99 -14.00
CA THR A 194 -4.89 -7.85 -13.34
C THR A 194 -4.96 -7.74 -11.82
N LEU A 195 -4.89 -8.88 -11.12
CA LEU A 195 -4.68 -8.95 -9.67
C LEU A 195 -3.18 -8.94 -9.36
N PHE A 196 -2.79 -8.20 -8.33
CA PHE A 196 -1.40 -8.16 -7.87
C PHE A 196 -0.92 -9.56 -7.42
N PRO A 197 0.35 -9.94 -7.68
CA PRO A 197 0.90 -11.24 -7.27
C PRO A 197 0.85 -11.45 -5.75
N ILE A 198 0.55 -12.67 -5.31
CA ILE A 198 0.50 -13.01 -3.89
C ILE A 198 1.89 -13.40 -3.34
N PRO A 199 2.11 -13.34 -2.01
CA PRO A 199 3.38 -13.74 -1.39
C PRO A 199 3.86 -15.14 -1.82
N GLU A 200 2.96 -16.13 -1.90
CA GLU A 200 3.26 -17.51 -2.26
C GLU A 200 3.94 -17.62 -3.62
N SER A 201 3.56 -16.77 -4.58
CA SER A 201 4.20 -16.76 -5.90
C SER A 201 5.68 -16.41 -5.80
N PHE A 202 6.07 -15.51 -4.90
CA PHE A 202 7.48 -15.15 -4.72
C PHE A 202 8.26 -16.21 -3.94
N VAL A 203 7.65 -16.86 -2.95
CA VAL A 203 8.28 -17.97 -2.23
C VAL A 203 8.47 -19.19 -3.14
N GLN A 204 7.48 -19.50 -3.99
CA GLN A 204 7.63 -20.53 -5.01
C GLN A 204 8.79 -20.22 -5.97
N LEU A 205 8.92 -18.96 -6.41
CA LEU A 205 10.04 -18.53 -7.27
C LEU A 205 11.40 -18.64 -6.55
N MET A 206 11.44 -18.33 -5.27
CA MET A 206 12.65 -18.40 -4.45
C MET A 206 13.20 -19.83 -4.33
N HIS A 207 12.32 -20.83 -4.23
CA HIS A 207 12.69 -22.24 -4.16
C HIS A 207 12.79 -22.95 -5.52
N SER A 208 12.65 -22.21 -6.63
CA SER A 208 12.79 -22.79 -7.96
C SER A 208 14.26 -23.06 -8.32
N GLU A 209 14.51 -23.91 -9.32
CA GLU A 209 15.87 -24.21 -9.80
C GLU A 209 16.59 -22.98 -10.38
N ILE A 210 15.84 -21.98 -10.83
CA ILE A 210 16.38 -20.74 -11.38
C ILE A 210 16.38 -19.67 -10.28
N PRO A 211 17.51 -19.01 -9.99
CA PRO A 211 17.55 -17.94 -9.00
C PRO A 211 16.50 -16.85 -9.30
N ILE A 212 15.76 -16.41 -8.29
CA ILE A 212 14.71 -15.39 -8.48
C ILE A 212 15.24 -14.09 -9.13
N SER A 213 16.51 -13.75 -8.89
CA SER A 213 17.19 -12.64 -9.56
C SER A 213 17.25 -12.78 -11.08
N ASP A 214 17.33 -14.00 -11.61
CA ASP A 214 17.37 -14.27 -13.04
C ASP A 214 15.98 -14.28 -13.67
N ILE A 215 14.95 -14.55 -12.86
CA ILE A 215 13.54 -14.50 -13.25
C ILE A 215 13.04 -13.06 -13.30
N LEU A 216 13.35 -12.27 -12.27
CA LEU A 216 12.92 -10.87 -12.18
C LEU A 216 13.88 -9.90 -12.86
N GLY A 217 15.14 -10.28 -13.07
CA GLY A 217 16.16 -9.50 -13.77
C GLY A 217 15.73 -8.95 -15.13
N PRO A 218 15.14 -9.77 -16.03
CA PRO A 218 14.57 -9.31 -17.30
C PRO A 218 13.49 -8.23 -17.17
N LEU A 219 12.84 -8.11 -16.01
CA LEU A 219 11.86 -7.06 -15.71
C LEU A 219 12.53 -5.76 -15.24
N GLY A 220 13.87 -5.70 -15.20
CA GLY A 220 14.64 -4.56 -14.71
C GLY A 220 14.77 -4.51 -13.18
N ILE A 221 14.44 -5.60 -12.49
CA ILE A 221 14.52 -5.71 -11.03
C ILE A 221 15.89 -6.28 -10.67
N THR A 222 16.64 -5.57 -9.81
CA THR A 222 17.99 -6.01 -9.42
C THR A 222 17.93 -7.29 -8.58
N GLY A 223 19.01 -8.07 -8.56
CA GLY A 223 19.07 -9.28 -7.73
C GLY A 223 18.84 -8.99 -6.24
N ARG A 224 19.36 -7.87 -5.73
CA ARG A 224 19.10 -7.43 -4.35
C ARG A 224 17.60 -7.24 -4.09
N ARG A 225 16.91 -6.44 -4.92
CA ARG A 225 15.47 -6.20 -4.77
C ARG A 225 14.65 -7.48 -4.94
N SER A 226 15.05 -8.35 -5.87
CA SER A 226 14.40 -9.63 -6.11
C SER A 226 14.43 -10.51 -4.86
N ASN A 227 15.62 -10.67 -4.26
CA ASN A 227 15.79 -11.44 -3.04
C ASN A 227 15.08 -10.81 -1.83
N THR A 228 15.10 -9.48 -1.71
CA THR A 228 14.38 -8.77 -0.63
C THR A 228 12.87 -8.93 -0.73
N ILE A 229 12.30 -8.89 -1.95
CA ILE A 229 10.87 -9.15 -2.17
C ILE A 229 10.51 -10.59 -1.78
N ALA A 230 11.37 -11.56 -2.14
CA ALA A 230 11.17 -12.97 -1.78
C ALA A 230 11.20 -13.18 -0.26
N ALA A 231 12.18 -12.60 0.42
CA ALA A 231 12.31 -12.67 1.87
C ALA A 231 11.14 -11.97 2.60
N LEU A 232 10.65 -10.85 2.05
CA LEU A 232 9.43 -10.21 2.55
C LEU A 232 8.21 -11.13 2.43
N ALA A 233 8.07 -11.82 1.29
CA ALA A 233 6.98 -12.76 1.07
C ALA A 233 7.07 -13.98 2.00
N GLU A 234 8.26 -14.54 2.20
CA GLU A 234 8.51 -15.64 3.13
C GLU A 234 8.14 -15.24 4.57
N ALA A 235 8.62 -14.09 5.04
CA ALA A 235 8.31 -13.59 6.38
C ALA A 235 6.80 -13.39 6.61
N LEU A 236 6.03 -13.03 5.57
CA LEU A 236 4.57 -12.96 5.62
C LEU A 236 3.92 -14.35 5.73
N ILE A 237 4.36 -15.31 4.92
CA ILE A 237 3.80 -16.67 4.93
C ILE A 237 4.08 -17.39 6.24
N GLU A 238 5.27 -17.17 6.80
CA GLU A 238 5.68 -17.73 8.08
C GLU A 238 5.05 -16.99 9.29
N GLY A 239 4.32 -15.90 9.06
CA GLY A 239 3.67 -15.12 10.11
C GLY A 239 4.63 -14.31 10.99
N GLN A 240 5.87 -14.09 10.53
CA GLN A 240 6.85 -13.23 11.22
C GLN A 240 6.45 -11.75 11.10
N ILE A 241 5.78 -11.39 10.01
CA ILE A 241 5.15 -10.09 9.75
C ILE A 241 3.74 -10.31 9.18
N HIS A 242 2.87 -9.30 9.27
CA HIS A 242 1.46 -9.38 8.85
C HIS A 242 1.08 -8.29 7.83
N LEU A 243 1.63 -7.09 7.96
CA LEU A 243 1.41 -5.89 7.15
C LEU A 243 -0.06 -5.50 6.98
N ASN A 244 -0.88 -5.78 7.99
CA ASN A 244 -2.25 -5.30 8.06
C ASN A 244 -2.30 -3.95 8.78
N PRO A 245 -3.30 -3.09 8.50
CA PRO A 245 -3.48 -1.85 9.25
C PRO A 245 -3.64 -2.15 10.76
N LEU A 246 -2.71 -1.63 11.55
CA LEU A 246 -2.69 -1.80 13.02
C LEU A 246 -3.33 -0.60 13.71
N VAL A 247 -3.11 0.58 13.15
CA VAL A 247 -3.59 1.84 13.71
C VAL A 247 -4.96 2.15 13.14
N LYS A 248 -5.98 2.08 14.00
CA LYS A 248 -7.37 2.32 13.65
C LYS A 248 -7.79 3.68 14.14
N GLY A 249 -7.52 4.68 13.30
CA GLY A 249 -7.90 6.06 13.56
C GLY A 249 -7.04 6.79 14.56
N VAL A 250 -7.15 8.10 14.47
CA VAL A 250 -6.54 9.06 15.39
C VAL A 250 -7.70 9.87 15.96
N GLY A 251 -8.26 9.33 17.04
CA GLY A 251 -9.40 9.95 17.75
C GLY A 251 -8.96 11.15 18.58
N ALA A 252 -9.88 11.67 19.41
CA ALA A 252 -9.68 12.88 20.22
C ALA A 252 -8.43 12.85 21.14
N ASP A 253 -7.95 11.65 21.50
CA ASP A 253 -6.92 11.46 22.51
C ASP A 253 -5.78 10.53 22.04
N LEU A 254 -4.66 11.17 21.69
CA LEU A 254 -3.40 10.52 21.34
C LEU A 254 -2.77 9.77 22.53
N SER A 255 -3.13 10.11 23.76
CA SER A 255 -2.61 9.47 24.97
C SER A 255 -3.42 8.26 25.43
N SER A 256 -4.49 7.91 24.70
CA SER A 256 -5.30 6.75 25.04
C SER A 256 -4.48 5.46 25.00
N ALA A 257 -4.72 4.58 25.97
CA ALA A 257 -4.00 3.31 26.08
C ALA A 257 -4.13 2.44 24.81
N SER A 258 -5.27 2.53 24.12
CA SER A 258 -5.48 1.83 22.84
C SER A 258 -4.57 2.37 21.73
N HIS A 259 -4.44 3.70 21.60
CA HIS A 259 -3.57 4.30 20.60
C HIS A 259 -2.09 3.96 20.88
N ILE A 260 -1.66 4.07 22.14
CA ILE A 260 -0.29 3.69 22.56
C ILE A 260 0.00 2.23 22.21
N ALA A 261 -0.91 1.30 22.53
CA ALA A 261 -0.74 -0.11 22.20
C ALA A 261 -0.65 -0.37 20.69
N GLN A 262 -1.43 0.36 19.88
CA GLN A 262 -1.38 0.27 18.42
C GLN A 262 -0.04 0.79 17.86
N MET A 263 0.49 1.91 18.39
CA MET A 263 1.82 2.42 18.04
C MET A 263 2.91 1.39 18.35
N GLN A 264 2.90 0.82 19.56
CA GLN A 264 3.87 -0.19 19.97
C GLN A 264 3.80 -1.46 19.11
N ALA A 265 2.60 -1.88 18.71
CA ALA A 265 2.43 -2.99 17.78
C ALA A 265 3.05 -2.70 16.41
N ALA A 266 2.84 -1.49 15.87
CA ALA A 266 3.44 -1.07 14.62
C ALA A 266 4.98 -0.98 14.70
N GLU A 267 5.52 -0.45 15.80
CA GLU A 267 6.96 -0.44 16.06
C GLU A 267 7.56 -1.85 16.17
N ALA A 268 6.84 -2.79 16.80
CA ALA A 268 7.26 -4.18 16.88
C ALA A 268 7.34 -4.84 15.51
N GLU A 269 6.35 -4.58 14.64
CA GLU A 269 6.32 -5.09 13.29
C GLU A 269 7.39 -4.45 12.39
N MET A 270 7.62 -3.14 12.53
CA MET A 270 8.72 -2.44 11.85
C MET A 270 10.10 -2.97 12.25
N ARG A 271 10.28 -3.41 13.50
CA ARG A 271 11.53 -4.08 13.92
C ARG A 271 11.73 -5.41 13.21
N GLN A 272 10.67 -6.17 12.94
CA GLN A 272 10.75 -7.39 12.14
C GLN A 272 11.11 -7.08 10.68
N LEU A 273 10.56 -6.00 10.10
CA LEU A 273 10.92 -5.55 8.76
C LEU A 273 12.41 -5.24 8.62
N LEU A 274 13.03 -4.64 9.65
CA LEU A 274 14.48 -4.34 9.65
C LEU A 274 15.37 -5.59 9.69
N ALA A 275 14.85 -6.73 10.15
CA ALA A 275 15.58 -8.00 10.10
C ALA A 275 15.71 -8.54 8.67
N ILE A 276 14.88 -8.07 7.73
CA ILE A 276 14.87 -8.52 6.34
C ILE A 276 15.99 -7.82 5.57
N LYS A 277 16.95 -8.60 5.08
CA LYS A 277 18.09 -8.08 4.31
C LYS A 277 17.63 -7.28 3.08
N GLY A 278 17.99 -6.00 3.05
CA GLY A 278 17.63 -5.05 1.98
C GLY A 278 16.48 -4.11 2.33
N ILE A 279 15.85 -4.28 3.50
CA ILE A 279 14.98 -3.29 4.13
C ILE A 279 15.83 -2.54 5.16
N GLY A 280 15.98 -1.23 4.97
CA GLY A 280 16.61 -0.33 5.96
C GLY A 280 15.58 0.62 6.58
N ASP A 281 16.03 1.47 7.50
CA ASP A 281 15.18 2.37 8.29
C ASP A 281 14.17 3.16 7.46
N TRP A 282 14.61 3.79 6.37
CA TRP A 282 13.70 4.52 5.47
C TRP A 282 12.57 3.64 4.93
N THR A 283 12.88 2.40 4.52
CA THR A 283 11.87 1.48 3.96
C THR A 283 10.94 0.97 5.05
N ALA A 284 11.46 0.64 6.23
CA ALA A 284 10.66 0.18 7.37
C ALA A 284 9.71 1.29 7.87
N GLN A 285 10.21 2.53 8.01
CA GLN A 285 9.40 3.70 8.36
C GLN A 285 8.34 3.99 7.29
N TYR A 286 8.71 3.94 6.00
CA TYR A 286 7.75 4.16 4.92
C TYR A 286 6.64 3.09 4.90
N ILE A 287 6.98 1.83 5.12
CA ILE A 287 6.00 0.74 5.26
C ILE A 287 5.17 0.92 6.54
N GLY A 288 5.78 1.28 7.68
CA GLY A 288 5.05 1.56 8.92
C GLY A 288 3.99 2.64 8.74
N MET A 289 4.38 3.77 8.15
CA MET A 289 3.49 4.88 7.84
C MET A 289 2.33 4.46 6.92
N ARG A 290 2.64 3.79 5.81
CA ARG A 290 1.68 3.55 4.72
C ARG A 290 0.87 2.25 4.90
N ALA A 291 1.49 1.17 5.37
CA ALA A 291 0.84 -0.14 5.55
C ALA A 291 0.16 -0.26 6.91
N LEU A 292 0.87 0.09 7.98
CA LEU A 292 0.44 -0.17 9.36
C LEU A 292 -0.40 0.98 9.94
N GLY A 293 -0.29 2.18 9.35
CA GLY A 293 -0.94 3.40 9.84
C GLY A 293 -0.14 4.08 10.96
N TYR A 294 1.14 3.73 11.13
CA TYR A 294 1.98 4.31 12.16
C TYR A 294 2.08 5.83 11.95
N THR A 295 1.66 6.59 12.95
CA THR A 295 1.47 8.05 12.82
C THR A 295 2.74 8.84 13.12
N ASP A 296 3.77 8.17 13.64
CA ASP A 296 4.98 8.80 14.13
C ASP A 296 6.24 8.39 13.35
N SER A 297 6.07 8.06 12.06
CA SER A 297 7.21 7.85 11.16
C SER A 297 7.83 9.16 10.76
N PHE A 298 9.17 9.16 10.71
CA PHE A 298 9.93 10.23 10.10
C PHE A 298 10.95 9.65 9.13
N LEU A 299 11.18 10.34 8.01
CA LEU A 299 12.02 9.87 6.90
C LEU A 299 13.19 10.82 6.69
N GLU A 300 14.10 10.91 7.65
CA GLU A 300 15.16 11.91 7.71
C GLU A 300 16.19 11.83 6.57
N THR A 301 16.27 10.68 5.89
CA THR A 301 17.12 10.46 4.71
C THR A 301 16.40 10.69 3.38
N ASP A 302 15.09 10.95 3.40
CA ASP A 302 14.28 11.17 2.22
C ASP A 302 14.65 12.46 1.48
N ILE A 303 14.66 12.41 0.15
CA ILE A 303 15.02 13.56 -0.68
C ILE A 303 13.98 14.69 -0.61
N GLY A 304 12.70 14.35 -0.50
CA GLY A 304 11.63 15.32 -0.34
C GLY A 304 11.73 16.03 1.01
N ILE A 305 11.97 15.27 2.09
CA ILE A 305 12.19 15.84 3.43
C ILE A 305 13.45 16.71 3.48
N LYS A 306 14.55 16.26 2.86
CA LYS A 306 15.77 17.07 2.73
C LYS A 306 15.50 18.41 2.04
N ASN A 307 14.73 18.40 0.95
CA ASN A 307 14.42 19.62 0.20
C ASN A 307 13.46 20.55 0.96
N ALA A 308 12.54 19.99 1.75
CA ALA A 308 11.59 20.75 2.58
C ALA A 308 12.22 21.33 3.86
N MET A 309 13.34 20.76 4.31
CA MET A 309 14.06 21.16 5.53
C MET A 309 15.49 21.62 5.23
N PRO A 310 15.68 22.66 4.39
CA PRO A 310 17.01 23.06 3.90
C PRO A 310 17.94 23.59 5.00
N ASN A 311 17.39 24.05 6.13
CA ASN A 311 18.16 24.55 7.27
C ASN A 311 18.79 23.43 8.13
N TYR A 312 18.53 22.16 7.80
CA TYR A 312 19.01 21.00 8.55
C TYR A 312 19.80 20.08 7.61
N ASP A 313 21.12 20.30 7.54
CA ASP A 313 21.97 19.66 6.52
C ASP A 313 22.15 18.15 6.69
N THR A 314 22.03 17.63 7.92
CA THR A 314 22.26 16.21 8.22
C THR A 314 20.96 15.46 8.54
N PRO A 315 20.88 14.14 8.25
CA PRO A 315 19.75 13.31 8.67
C PRO A 315 19.50 13.39 10.18
N LYS A 316 20.57 13.40 10.98
CA LYS A 316 20.47 13.54 12.45
C LYS A 316 19.83 14.86 12.87
N ALA A 317 20.23 15.98 12.24
CA ALA A 317 19.65 17.28 12.54
C ALA A 317 18.15 17.35 12.18
N ARG A 318 17.75 16.78 11.03
CA ARG A 318 16.33 16.67 10.65
C ARG A 318 15.53 15.82 11.62
N LEU A 319 16.08 14.67 12.04
CA LEU A 319 15.45 13.81 13.02
C LEU A 319 15.25 14.53 14.36
N THR A 320 16.29 15.22 14.87
CA THR A 320 16.19 16.01 16.11
C THR A 320 15.15 17.11 16.00
N ALA A 321 15.08 17.84 14.88
CA ALA A 321 14.06 18.86 14.67
C ALA A 321 12.64 18.28 14.66
N SER A 322 12.48 17.08 14.08
CA SER A 322 11.17 16.41 13.99
C SER A 322 10.57 15.99 15.33
N GLU A 323 11.37 15.92 16.41
CA GLU A 323 10.88 15.51 17.73
C GLU A 323 9.76 16.44 18.25
N ALA A 324 9.72 17.70 17.80
CA ALA A 324 8.64 18.63 18.11
C ALA A 324 7.26 18.22 17.56
N TRP A 325 7.22 17.34 16.55
CA TRP A 325 6.01 16.93 15.85
C TRP A 325 5.46 15.59 16.33
N ARG A 326 6.05 14.99 17.38
CA ARG A 326 5.54 13.74 17.95
C ARG A 326 4.17 13.94 18.61
N PRO A 327 3.28 12.94 18.56
CA PRO A 327 3.44 11.61 17.94
C PRO A 327 2.91 11.55 16.49
N LEU A 328 2.89 12.67 15.77
CA LEU A 328 2.26 12.81 14.44
C LEU A 328 3.26 13.11 13.32
N ARG A 329 4.50 12.66 13.44
CA ARG A 329 5.54 12.89 12.42
C ARG A 329 5.18 12.39 11.02
N SER A 330 4.36 11.35 10.88
CA SER A 330 3.88 10.89 9.56
C SER A 330 3.06 11.95 8.85
N TYR A 331 2.25 12.71 9.59
CA TYR A 331 1.48 13.84 9.04
C TYR A 331 2.39 15.02 8.69
N ALA A 332 3.42 15.28 9.50
CA ALA A 332 4.44 16.26 9.17
C ALA A 332 5.16 15.90 7.86
N VAL A 333 5.56 14.63 7.68
CA VAL A 333 6.20 14.14 6.46
C VAL A 333 5.35 14.40 5.23
N VAL A 334 4.05 14.10 5.27
CA VAL A 334 3.15 14.32 4.12
C VAL A 334 2.97 15.80 3.81
N ASN A 335 2.88 16.67 4.82
CA ASN A 335 2.84 18.12 4.62
C ASN A 335 4.15 18.65 4.03
N LEU A 336 5.30 18.20 4.53
CA LEU A 336 6.62 18.60 4.01
C LEU A 336 6.86 18.15 2.57
N TRP A 337 6.23 17.07 2.13
CA TRP A 337 6.25 16.65 0.72
C TRP A 337 5.43 17.56 -0.20
N ASN A 338 4.66 18.52 0.33
CA ASN A 338 3.71 19.35 -0.41
C ASN A 338 2.81 18.47 -1.30
N MET A 339 2.24 17.43 -0.70
CA MET A 339 1.45 16.41 -1.41
C MET A 339 0.23 16.99 -2.13
#